data_AF-A0A7Y2GFJ7-F1
#
_entry.id   AF-A0A7Y2GFJ7-F1
#
_cell.length_a   1.000
_cell.length_b   1.000
_cell.length_c   1.000
_cell.angle_alpha   90.00
_cell.angle_beta   90.00
_cell.angle_gamma   90.00
#
_symmetry.space_group_name_H-M   'P 1'
#
loop_
_entity.id
_entity.type
_entity.pdbx_description
1 polymer ?
#
loop_
_entity_poly.entity_id
_entity_poly.type
_entity_poly.pdbx_seq_one_letter_code
_entity_poly.pdbx_strand_id
1 'polypeptide(L)' 'TVDGSKSYFDTNTTNHPHFYWEDSASLTDAPADQLEIARLPDAPQGAEISKVDVVIRLRRT' A
#
# COMPACT_ATOMS: atom_id res chain seq x y z
N THR A 1 -1.84 12.05 6.41
CA THR A 1 -0.45 11.85 6.86
C THR A 1 -0.38 10.49 7.51
N VAL A 2 0.45 9.56 7.02
CA VAL A 2 0.67 8.27 7.70
C VAL A 2 1.40 8.59 8.99
N ASP A 3 0.80 8.24 10.13
CA ASP A 3 1.39 8.42 11.45
C ASP A 3 2.76 7.71 11.50
N GLY A 4 3.84 8.49 11.58
CA GLY A 4 5.22 8.02 11.44
C GLY A 4 5.80 7.34 12.68
N SER A 5 4.96 6.95 13.65
CA SER A 5 5.41 6.37 14.92
C SER A 5 5.62 4.85 14.89
N LYS A 6 5.29 4.17 13.78
CA LYS A 6 5.40 2.70 13.65
C LYS A 6 6.01 2.27 12.32
N SER A 7 7.09 1.51 12.39
CA SER A 7 7.70 0.83 11.25
C SER A 7 7.11 -0.57 11.12
N TYR A 8 6.54 -0.87 9.95
CA TYR A 8 6.09 -2.22 9.60
C TYR A 8 7.15 -2.85 8.71
N PHE A 9 7.56 -4.08 9.04
CA PHE A 9 8.52 -4.86 8.26
C PHE A 9 7.76 -5.98 7.57
N ASP A 10 7.61 -5.83 6.26
CA ASP A 10 7.04 -6.84 5.40
C ASP A 10 8.09 -7.92 5.11
N THR A 11 7.73 -9.18 5.33
CA THR A 11 8.61 -10.34 5.07
C THR A 11 8.41 -10.92 3.68
N ASN A 12 7.34 -10.53 3.00
CA ASN A 12 7.02 -10.91 1.65
C ASN A 12 7.67 -9.89 0.69
N THR A 13 8.75 -10.29 0.03
CA THR A 13 9.49 -9.39 -0.88
C THR A 13 8.84 -9.24 -2.26
N THR A 14 7.73 -9.94 -2.51
CA THR A 14 7.00 -9.82 -3.77
C THR A 14 6.16 -8.55 -3.78
N ASN A 15 5.87 -8.01 -4.95
CA ASN A 15 5.01 -6.84 -5.05
C ASN A 15 3.56 -7.24 -4.74
N HIS A 16 3.00 -6.74 -3.65
CA HIS A 16 1.62 -6.99 -3.25
C HIS A 16 1.04 -5.81 -2.45
N PRO A 17 -0.29 -5.62 -2.48
CA PRO A 17 -0.95 -4.62 -1.68
C PRO A 17 -1.13 -5.07 -0.22
N HIS A 18 -1.29 -4.09 0.68
CA HIS A 18 -1.49 -4.35 2.10
C HIS A 18 -2.80 -3.74 2.62
N PHE A 19 -3.45 -4.44 3.55
CA PHE A 19 -4.43 -3.87 4.47
C PHE A 19 -3.74 -3.37 5.73
N TYR A 20 -4.11 -2.16 6.15
CA TYR A 20 -3.72 -1.56 7.42
C TYR A 20 -4.95 -1.39 8.32
N TRP A 21 -5.02 -2.13 9.42
CA TRP A 21 -6.10 -2.05 10.40
C TRP A 21 -5.81 -0.93 11.40
N GLU A 22 -6.59 0.15 11.36
CA GLU A 22 -6.29 1.36 12.14
C GLU A 22 -6.45 1.18 13.65
N ASP A 23 -7.32 0.28 14.07
CA ASP A 23 -7.64 0.03 15.48
C ASP A 23 -6.61 -0.86 16.18
N SER A 24 -6.06 -1.87 15.48
CA SER A 24 -4.98 -2.73 15.99
C SER A 24 -3.59 -2.26 15.57
N ALA A 25 -3.49 -1.28 14.66
CA ALA A 25 -2.24 -0.88 14.04
C ALA A 25 -1.48 -2.09 13.47
N SER A 26 -2.17 -2.95 12.73
CA SER A 26 -1.62 -4.19 12.16
C SER A 26 -1.71 -4.20 10.64
N LEU A 27 -0.73 -4.84 10.00
CA LEU A 27 -0.64 -5.00 8.55
C LEU A 27 -0.95 -6.44 8.16
N THR A 28 -1.72 -6.64 7.08
CA THR A 28 -1.99 -7.96 6.50
C THR A 28 -2.01 -7.86 4.99
N ASP A 29 -1.51 -8.88 4.29
CA ASP A 29 -1.51 -8.91 2.82
C ASP A 29 -2.94 -8.83 2.27
N ALA A 30 -3.13 -7.99 1.25
CA ALA A 30 -4.36 -7.95 0.48
C ALA A 30 -4.22 -8.84 -0.77
N PRO A 31 -5.30 -9.51 -1.21
CA PRO A 31 -5.26 -10.34 -2.42
C PRO A 31 -4.90 -9.50 -3.65
N ALA A 32 -3.74 -9.77 -4.25
CA ALA A 32 -3.24 -8.99 -5.39
C ALA A 32 -4.12 -9.16 -6.64
N ASP A 33 -4.78 -10.30 -6.80
CA ASP A 33 -5.70 -10.62 -7.89
C ASP A 33 -7.01 -9.83 -7.84
N GLN A 34 -7.31 -9.17 -6.72
CA GLN A 34 -8.50 -8.34 -6.54
C GLN A 34 -8.23 -6.84 -6.72
N LEU A 35 -6.97 -6.44 -6.89
CA LEU A 35 -6.59 -5.04 -7.06
C LEU A 35 -6.36 -4.72 -8.54
N GLU A 36 -7.22 -3.85 -9.09
CA GLU A 36 -7.05 -3.27 -10.42
C GLU A 36 -6.73 -1.77 -10.32
N ILE A 37 -5.57 -1.35 -10.86
CA ILE A 37 -5.23 0.06 -11.03
C ILE A 37 -5.58 0.46 -12.47
N ALA A 38 -6.77 1.02 -12.66
CA ALA A 38 -7.26 1.35 -14.00
C ALA A 38 -6.45 2.45 -14.71
N ARG A 39 -5.88 3.40 -13.95
CA ARG A 39 -5.04 4.49 -14.47
C ARG A 39 -3.99 4.92 -13.46
N LEU A 40 -2.81 5.27 -13.96
CA LEU A 40 -1.76 5.97 -13.23
C LEU A 40 -1.66 7.43 -13.71
N PRO A 41 -1.22 8.36 -12.85
CA PRO A 41 -0.89 9.72 -13.29
C PRO A 41 0.35 9.71 -14.20
N ASP A 42 0.50 10.78 -14.99
CA ASP A 42 1.73 10.98 -15.75
C ASP A 42 2.91 11.28 -14.81
N ALA A 43 4.08 10.72 -15.13
CA ALA A 43 5.31 11.09 -14.45
C ALA A 43 5.66 12.56 -14.76
N PRO A 44 6.13 13.35 -13.77
CA PRO A 44 6.59 14.71 -14.02
C PRO A 44 7.80 14.73 -14.97
N GLN A 45 8.06 15.87 -15.61
CA GLN A 45 9.16 15.99 -16.59
C GLN A 45 10.50 15.54 -16.01
N GLY A 46 11.19 14.67 -16.73
CA GLY A 46 12.49 14.13 -16.32
C GLY A 46 12.42 13.00 -15.29
N ALA A 47 11.24 12.46 -15.01
CA ALA A 47 11.05 11.33 -14.11
C ALA A 47 10.34 10.15 -14.80
N GLU A 48 10.51 8.97 -14.22
CA GLU A 48 9.76 7.75 -14.53
C GLU A 48 9.11 7.20 -13.26
N ILE A 49 7.98 6.50 -13.41
CA ILE A 49 7.36 5.78 -12.29
C ILE A 49 8.13 4.46 -12.09
N SER A 50 8.92 4.38 -11.03
CA SER A 50 9.71 3.18 -10.72
C SER A 50 8.91 2.08 -10.00
N LYS A 51 7.94 2.47 -9.16
CA LYS A 51 7.11 1.55 -8.37
C LYS A 51 5.81 2.22 -7.93
N VAL A 52 4.78 1.40 -7.70
CA VAL A 52 3.56 1.81 -7.00
C VAL A 52 3.33 0.87 -5.82
N ASP A 53 3.31 1.43 -4.61
CA ASP A 53 3.01 0.71 -3.38
C ASP A 53 1.59 1.09 -2.90
N VAL A 54 0.75 0.09 -2.62
CA VAL A 54 -0.65 0.30 -2.24
C VAL A 54 -0.89 -0.17 -0.81
N VAL A 55 -1.40 0.75 0.02
CA VAL A 55 -1.85 0.48 1.40
C VAL A 55 -3.30 0.91 1.56
N ILE A 56 -4.17 -0.03 1.92
CA ILE A 56 -5.60 0.17 2.08
C ILE A 56 -5.91 0.22 3.59
N ARG A 57 -6.42 1.36 4.07
CA ARG A 57 -6.73 1.55 5.49
C ARG A 57 -8.14 1.07 5.83
N LEU A 58 -8.25 0.22 6.84
CA LEU A 58 -9.49 -0.38 7.30
C LEU A 58 -9.84 0.12 8.70
N ARG A 59 -11.13 0.43 8.90
CA ARG A 59 -11.73 0.73 10.20
C ARG A 59 -12.92 -0.20 10.42
N ARG A 60 -13.00 -0.82 11.61
CA ARG A 60 -14.15 -1.65 11.99
C ARG A 60 -15.41 -0.79 12.11
N THR A 61 -16.54 -1.36 11.73
CA THR A 61 -17.88 -0.76 11.89
C THR A 61 -18.51 -1.17 13.21
#